data_AF-A0A956F055-F1
#
_entry.id   AF-A0A956F055-F1
#
_cell.length_a   1.000
_cell.length_b   1.000
_cell.length_c   1.000
_cell.angle_alpha   90.00
_cell.angle_beta   90.00
_cell.angle_gamma   90.00
#
_symmetry.space_group_name_H-M   'P 1'
#
loop_
_entity.id
_entity.type
_entity.pdbx_description
1 polymer ?
#
loop_
_entity_poly.entity_id
_entity_poly.type
_entity_poly.pdbx_seq_one_letter_code
_entity_poly.pdbx_strand_id
1 'polypeptide(L)'
;MKALLSSAVLLFLAALALPGCPGELEDPERFSTVCDPPSQIFAKSCAASSCHDDKKPEADLDLKSADVAARLIDVPAHCSQPDPNDPEACVCPDRLLVDSQNPDASYLLEKVSQDVPECDDRMPLLTSNLRSRDVECLRTWILEITGNAPEEM
;
A
#
# COMPACT_ATOMS: atom_id res chain seq x y z
N MET A 1 13.36 -43.57 71.35
CA MET A 1 11.87 -43.51 71.27
C MET A 1 11.51 -43.05 69.87
N LYS A 2 10.77 -43.89 69.14
CA LYS A 2 10.28 -43.63 67.78
C LYS A 2 9.07 -42.70 67.88
N ALA A 3 9.02 -41.64 67.07
CA ALA A 3 7.78 -40.97 66.73
C ALA A 3 7.69 -40.96 65.20
N LEU A 4 6.60 -41.56 64.73
CA LEU A 4 6.20 -41.80 63.35
C LEU A 4 5.15 -40.77 62.94
N LEU A 5 4.98 -40.62 61.62
CA LEU A 5 3.80 -40.12 60.89
C LEU A 5 3.59 -38.59 60.93
N SER A 6 3.14 -37.88 59.88
CA SER A 6 2.54 -38.31 58.61
C SER A 6 2.46 -37.12 57.63
N SER A 7 2.18 -37.45 56.38
CA SER A 7 1.65 -36.59 55.31
C SER A 7 2.62 -35.65 54.61
N ALA A 8 3.41 -36.28 53.74
CA ALA A 8 3.88 -35.69 52.50
C ALA A 8 2.69 -35.23 51.64
N VAL A 9 2.44 -33.93 51.61
CA VAL A 9 1.66 -33.31 50.52
C VAL A 9 2.64 -33.01 49.40
N LEU A 10 2.92 -34.04 48.58
CA LEU A 10 3.56 -33.90 47.27
C LEU A 10 2.57 -33.18 46.35
N LEU A 11 2.61 -31.84 46.34
CA LEU A 11 2.02 -31.04 45.29
C LEU A 11 2.83 -31.28 44.00
N PHE A 12 2.32 -32.20 43.18
CA PHE A 12 2.75 -32.45 41.81
C PHE A 12 2.63 -31.15 40.99
N LEU A 13 3.73 -30.42 40.80
CA LEU A 13 3.86 -29.46 39.71
C LEU A 13 3.98 -30.26 38.39
N ALA A 14 2.85 -30.61 37.80
CA ALA A 14 2.81 -31.06 36.42
C ALA A 14 2.95 -29.84 35.51
N ALA A 15 4.19 -29.49 35.16
CA ALA A 15 4.46 -28.59 34.05
C ALA A 15 4.01 -29.28 32.75
N LEU A 16 2.80 -28.95 32.28
CA LEU A 16 2.33 -29.31 30.95
C LEU A 16 3.19 -28.56 29.92
N ALA A 17 4.29 -29.16 29.49
CA ALA A 17 4.93 -28.81 28.24
C ALA A 17 4.03 -29.33 27.11
N LEU A 18 3.12 -28.48 26.61
CA LEU A 18 2.47 -28.71 25.33
C LEU A 18 3.56 -28.63 24.26
N PRO A 19 3.91 -29.72 23.54
CA PRO A 19 4.73 -29.59 22.34
C PRO A 19 3.85 -28.89 21.30
N GLY A 20 3.92 -27.57 21.23
CA GLY A 20 3.43 -26.83 20.08
C GLY A 20 4.17 -27.36 18.85
N CYS A 21 3.44 -27.89 17.89
CA CYS A 21 4.04 -28.28 16.62
C CYS A 21 4.62 -27.01 15.96
N PRO A 22 5.90 -26.99 15.55
CA PRO A 22 6.36 -25.94 14.64
C PRO A 22 5.59 -26.14 13.33
N GLY A 23 4.59 -25.30 13.10
CA GLY A 23 3.92 -25.21 11.82
C GLY A 23 4.82 -24.45 10.85
N GLU A 24 5.27 -25.10 9.79
CA GLU A 24 5.79 -24.42 8.61
C GLU A 24 4.60 -23.91 7.80
N LEU A 25 4.65 -22.68 7.31
CA LEU A 25 3.56 -22.14 6.50
C LEU A 25 3.56 -22.90 5.16
N GLU A 26 2.45 -23.56 4.82
CA GLU A 26 2.39 -24.30 3.55
C GLU A 26 2.51 -23.38 2.33
N ASP A 27 2.23 -22.10 2.53
CA ASP A 27 2.46 -21.03 1.59
C ASP A 27 2.81 -19.78 2.42
N PRO A 28 4.11 -19.46 2.57
CA PRO A 28 4.56 -18.28 3.30
C PRO A 28 4.24 -16.98 2.54
N GLU A 29 4.13 -17.05 1.20
CA GLU A 29 3.95 -15.89 0.33
C GLU A 29 2.54 -15.26 0.45
N ARG A 30 1.52 -16.04 0.78
CA ARG A 30 0.20 -15.49 1.18
C ARG A 30 0.21 -14.78 2.54
N PHE A 31 1.28 -14.93 3.32
CA PHE A 31 1.59 -14.13 4.51
C PHE A 31 2.73 -13.14 4.24
N SER A 32 3.20 -13.05 3.00
CA SER A 32 4.15 -12.05 2.55
C SER A 32 3.57 -10.67 2.81
N THR A 33 4.33 -9.88 3.55
CA THR A 33 4.11 -8.45 3.75
C THR A 33 4.63 -7.63 2.58
N VAL A 34 5.09 -8.26 1.49
CA VAL A 34 5.57 -7.55 0.30
C VAL A 34 4.40 -6.80 -0.30
N CYS A 35 4.48 -5.49 -0.14
CA CYS A 35 3.56 -4.57 -0.74
C CYS A 35 3.79 -4.57 -2.26
N ASP A 36 2.75 -4.93 -3.03
CA ASP A 36 2.77 -4.87 -4.49
C ASP A 36 1.54 -4.08 -4.98
N PRO A 37 1.59 -2.73 -4.96
CA PRO A 37 0.46 -1.90 -5.37
C PRO A 37 -0.07 -2.19 -6.77
N PRO A 38 0.76 -2.46 -7.80
CA PRO A 38 0.26 -2.84 -9.12
C PRO A 38 -0.83 -3.93 -9.08
N SER A 39 -0.57 -5.07 -8.42
CA SER A 39 -1.53 -6.17 -8.38
C SER A 39 -2.54 -6.08 -7.24
N GLN A 40 -2.17 -5.44 -6.13
CA GLN A 40 -2.96 -5.43 -4.90
C GLN A 40 -3.90 -4.22 -4.81
N ILE A 41 -3.53 -3.09 -5.39
CA ILE A 41 -4.22 -1.80 -5.24
C ILE A 41 -4.68 -1.27 -6.60
N PHE A 42 -3.76 -1.01 -7.54
CA PHE A 42 -4.08 -0.40 -8.82
C PHE A 42 -5.06 -1.25 -9.62
N ALA A 43 -4.79 -2.54 -9.78
CA ALA A 43 -5.68 -3.46 -10.48
C ALA A 43 -7.08 -3.55 -9.86
N LYS A 44 -7.22 -3.37 -8.54
CA LYS A 44 -8.46 -3.63 -7.80
C LYS A 44 -9.29 -2.39 -7.49
N SER A 45 -8.64 -1.23 -7.34
CA SER A 45 -9.26 -0.01 -6.84
C SER A 45 -9.19 1.15 -7.83
N CYS A 46 -8.32 1.07 -8.84
CA CYS A 46 -8.12 2.17 -9.81
C CYS A 46 -8.51 1.72 -11.24
N ALA A 47 -7.90 0.63 -11.72
CA ALA A 47 -8.16 0.09 -13.05
C ALA A 47 -9.41 -0.79 -13.13
N ALA A 48 -9.88 -1.36 -12.00
CA ALA A 48 -11.06 -2.22 -11.98
C ALA A 48 -12.33 -1.53 -12.49
N SER A 49 -12.46 -0.23 -12.21
CA SER A 49 -13.57 0.61 -12.67
C SER A 49 -13.38 1.17 -14.09
N SER A 50 -12.30 0.77 -14.78
CA SER A 50 -11.92 1.26 -16.12
C SER A 50 -11.68 2.78 -16.19
N CYS A 51 -11.34 3.42 -15.06
CA CYS A 51 -10.99 4.83 -15.02
C CYS A 51 -9.50 5.06 -15.32
N HIS A 52 -8.60 4.22 -14.80
CA HIS A 52 -7.16 4.33 -15.05
C HIS A 52 -6.62 3.05 -15.70
N ASP A 53 -7.17 2.72 -16.87
CA ASP A 53 -6.79 1.52 -17.64
C ASP A 53 -6.20 1.85 -19.02
N ASP A 54 -5.78 0.80 -19.73
CA ASP A 54 -5.12 0.87 -21.03
C ASP A 54 -6.04 1.28 -22.19
N LYS A 55 -7.36 1.37 -21.97
CA LYS A 55 -8.35 1.60 -23.02
C LYS A 55 -9.00 2.98 -22.92
N LYS A 56 -9.25 3.44 -21.70
CA LYS A 56 -9.85 4.74 -21.38
C LYS A 56 -9.16 5.32 -20.14
N PRO A 57 -7.88 5.72 -20.26
CA PRO A 57 -7.17 6.32 -19.15
C PRO A 57 -7.68 7.74 -18.89
N GLU A 58 -8.38 7.93 -17.78
CA GLU A 58 -8.70 9.25 -17.23
C GLU A 58 -7.40 9.96 -16.85
N ALA A 59 -7.34 11.27 -17.15
CA ALA A 59 -6.12 12.07 -17.01
C ALA A 59 -4.89 11.46 -17.72
N ASP A 60 -5.10 10.69 -18.79
CA ASP A 60 -4.05 9.99 -19.55
C ASP A 60 -3.19 9.03 -18.70
N LEU A 61 -3.76 8.52 -17.60
CA LEU A 61 -3.06 7.63 -16.68
C LEU A 61 -3.50 6.16 -16.79
N ASP A 62 -2.58 5.30 -17.26
CA ASP A 62 -2.73 3.83 -17.28
C ASP A 62 -2.00 3.16 -16.10
N LEU A 63 -2.79 2.65 -15.14
CA LEU A 63 -2.31 1.92 -13.97
C LEU A 63 -2.46 0.39 -14.09
N LYS A 64 -2.85 -0.11 -15.26
CA LYS A 64 -3.14 -1.53 -15.51
C LYS A 64 -2.00 -2.23 -16.25
N SER A 65 -1.37 -1.56 -17.21
CA SER A 65 -0.31 -2.17 -18.00
C SER A 65 0.94 -2.49 -17.14
N ALA A 66 1.77 -3.41 -17.63
CA ALA A 66 3.05 -3.72 -17.01
C ALA A 66 3.96 -2.47 -16.94
N ASP A 67 4.97 -2.50 -16.06
CA ASP A 67 5.93 -1.41 -15.87
C ASP A 67 5.28 -0.06 -15.51
N VAL A 68 4.34 -0.09 -14.56
CA VAL A 68 3.59 1.12 -14.14
C VAL A 68 4.48 2.18 -13.50
N ALA A 69 5.57 1.79 -12.83
CA ALA A 69 6.49 2.75 -12.20
C ALA A 69 7.08 3.73 -13.22
N ALA A 70 7.44 3.27 -14.42
CA ALA A 70 7.99 4.11 -15.48
C ALA A 70 7.02 5.18 -16.00
N ARG A 71 5.71 5.03 -15.75
CA ARG A 71 4.66 6.01 -16.11
C ARG A 71 4.31 6.96 -14.96
N LEU A 72 4.90 6.77 -13.79
CA LEU A 72 4.56 7.53 -12.58
C LEU A 72 5.71 8.39 -12.11
N ILE A 73 6.94 7.88 -12.17
CA ILE A 73 8.12 8.57 -11.65
C ILE A 73 8.40 9.81 -12.48
N ASP A 74 8.41 10.96 -11.80
CA ASP A 74 8.71 12.29 -12.33
C ASP A 74 7.82 12.70 -13.52
N VAL A 75 6.63 12.13 -13.60
CA VAL A 75 5.60 12.50 -14.57
C VAL A 75 4.71 13.59 -13.97
N PRO A 76 4.49 14.73 -14.66
CA PRO A 76 3.56 15.76 -14.21
C PRO A 76 2.15 15.22 -13.95
N ALA A 77 1.54 15.65 -12.87
CA ALA A 77 0.15 15.31 -12.56
C ALA A 77 -0.81 16.14 -13.43
N HIS A 78 -1.77 15.45 -14.06
CA HIS A 78 -2.83 16.07 -14.85
C HIS A 78 -4.17 15.96 -14.15
N CYS A 79 -5.07 16.91 -14.43
CA CYS A 79 -6.46 16.82 -13.98
C CYS A 79 -7.29 15.97 -14.96
N SER A 80 -8.48 15.55 -14.55
CA SER A 80 -9.31 14.62 -15.34
C SER A 80 -9.83 15.22 -16.66
N GLN A 81 -10.05 16.54 -16.71
CA GLN A 81 -10.70 17.20 -17.85
C GLN A 81 -9.96 18.47 -18.30
N PRO A 82 -9.19 18.42 -19.40
CA PRO A 82 -8.60 19.61 -20.00
C PRO A 82 -9.67 20.59 -20.49
N ASP A 83 -9.47 21.90 -20.26
CA ASP A 83 -10.31 22.92 -20.86
C ASP A 83 -10.19 22.81 -22.39
N PRO A 84 -11.29 22.66 -23.14
CA PRO A 84 -11.23 22.55 -24.60
C PRO A 84 -10.64 23.79 -25.29
N ASN A 85 -10.51 24.92 -24.59
CA ASN A 85 -9.89 26.15 -25.08
C ASN A 85 -8.48 26.38 -24.51
N ASP A 86 -8.08 25.61 -23.49
CA ASP A 86 -6.78 25.66 -22.86
C ASP A 86 -6.36 24.27 -22.34
N PRO A 87 -5.94 23.36 -23.23
CA PRO A 87 -5.60 21.99 -22.85
C PRO A 87 -4.38 21.90 -21.93
N GLU A 88 -3.55 22.95 -21.86
CA GLU A 88 -2.41 23.02 -20.92
C GLU A 88 -2.83 23.48 -19.51
N ALA A 89 -4.05 24.03 -19.34
CA ALA A 89 -4.57 24.44 -18.04
C ALA A 89 -4.83 23.27 -17.07
N CYS A 90 -4.85 22.03 -17.56
CA CYS A 90 -5.15 20.85 -16.77
C CYS A 90 -3.90 20.08 -16.34
N VAL A 91 -2.92 20.85 -15.88
CA VAL A 91 -1.75 20.37 -15.15
C VAL A 91 -1.94 20.81 -13.70
N CYS A 92 -1.79 19.90 -12.75
CA CYS A 92 -1.69 20.28 -11.34
C CYS A 92 -0.33 20.98 -11.15
N PRO A 93 -0.28 22.30 -10.92
CA PRO A 93 0.97 23.05 -10.98
C PRO A 93 2.01 22.48 -10.01
N ASP A 94 3.23 22.27 -10.52
CA ASP A 94 4.37 21.78 -9.75
C ASP A 94 4.10 20.48 -8.95
N ARG A 95 3.27 19.57 -9.48
CA ARG A 95 3.04 18.24 -8.90
C ARG A 95 3.48 17.14 -9.84
N LEU A 96 4.14 16.14 -9.26
CA LEU A 96 4.54 14.90 -9.92
C LEU A 96 3.68 13.75 -9.37
N LEU A 97 3.26 12.83 -10.24
CA LEU A 97 2.49 11.64 -9.84
C LEU A 97 3.25 10.86 -8.77
N VAL A 98 4.54 10.58 -9.02
CA VAL A 98 5.54 10.17 -8.04
C VAL A 98 6.73 11.13 -8.14
N ASP A 99 7.07 11.79 -7.05
CA ASP A 99 8.23 12.69 -6.96
C ASP A 99 9.44 11.89 -6.47
N SER A 100 10.44 11.67 -7.34
CA SER A 100 11.62 10.88 -6.96
C SER A 100 12.53 11.58 -5.95
N GLN A 101 12.49 12.91 -5.89
CA GLN A 101 13.31 13.72 -4.98
C GLN A 101 12.64 13.92 -3.62
N ASN A 102 11.31 13.88 -3.58
CA ASN A 102 10.52 13.96 -2.37
C ASN A 102 9.34 12.97 -2.40
N PRO A 103 9.60 11.66 -2.21
CA PRO A 103 8.59 10.62 -2.43
C PRO A 103 7.32 10.79 -1.59
N ASP A 104 7.44 11.38 -0.41
CA ASP A 104 6.31 11.65 0.48
C ASP A 104 5.40 12.80 0.00
N ALA A 105 5.91 13.67 -0.87
CA ALA A 105 5.16 14.73 -1.54
C ALA A 105 4.53 14.29 -2.87
N SER A 106 4.66 13.01 -3.24
CA SER A 106 4.05 12.45 -4.45
C SER A 106 2.55 12.68 -4.47
N TYR A 107 2.05 13.21 -5.59
CA TYR A 107 0.63 13.51 -5.74
C TYR A 107 -0.25 12.26 -5.68
N LEU A 108 0.27 11.09 -6.06
CA LEU A 108 -0.43 9.81 -5.86
C LEU A 108 -0.81 9.57 -4.39
N LEU A 109 0.07 9.90 -3.44
CA LEU A 109 -0.20 9.76 -2.01
C LEU A 109 -1.23 10.79 -1.55
N GLU A 110 -1.11 12.03 -2.01
CA GLU A 110 -2.08 13.08 -1.76
C GLU A 110 -3.50 12.65 -2.18
N LYS A 111 -3.64 12.19 -3.44
CA LYS A 111 -4.92 11.80 -4.04
C LYS A 111 -5.65 10.71 -3.30
N VAL A 112 -4.95 9.78 -2.65
CA VAL A 112 -5.58 8.66 -1.93
C VAL A 112 -5.79 8.92 -0.45
N SER A 113 -5.05 9.88 0.14
CA SER A 113 -5.00 10.09 1.59
C SER A 113 -5.73 11.35 2.06
N GLN A 114 -5.74 12.42 1.28
CA GLN A 114 -6.34 13.69 1.66
C GLN A 114 -7.82 13.76 1.28
N ASP A 115 -8.65 14.32 2.15
CA ASP A 115 -10.08 14.52 1.88
C ASP A 115 -10.33 15.53 0.75
N VAL A 116 -9.47 16.53 0.65
CA VAL A 116 -9.50 17.57 -0.38
C VAL A 116 -8.07 17.73 -0.91
N PRO A 117 -7.69 16.99 -1.97
CA PRO A 117 -6.44 17.21 -2.69
C PRO A 117 -6.38 18.63 -3.26
N GLU A 118 -5.18 19.10 -3.55
CA GLU A 118 -4.95 20.44 -4.11
C GLU A 118 -5.53 20.60 -5.51
N CYS A 119 -5.53 19.50 -6.28
CA CYS A 119 -6.13 19.44 -7.60
C CYS A 119 -7.13 18.29 -7.68
N ASP A 120 -8.29 18.57 -8.25
CA ASP A 120 -9.32 17.58 -8.60
C ASP A 120 -9.76 16.75 -7.35
N ASP A 121 -10.51 15.67 -7.52
CA ASP A 121 -11.14 14.97 -6.41
C ASP A 121 -10.27 13.86 -5.80
N ARG A 122 -10.53 13.52 -4.54
CA ARG A 122 -9.90 12.36 -3.88
C ARG A 122 -10.23 11.06 -4.62
N MET A 123 -9.24 10.18 -4.77
CA MET A 123 -9.41 8.84 -5.32
C MET A 123 -9.41 7.75 -4.23
N PRO A 124 -10.12 6.62 -4.46
CA PRO A 124 -10.99 6.33 -5.62
C PRO A 124 -12.38 6.99 -5.51
N LEU A 125 -12.96 7.43 -6.62
CA LEU A 125 -14.26 8.13 -6.66
C LEU A 125 -15.49 7.22 -6.45
N LEU A 126 -15.47 6.01 -7.03
CA LEU A 126 -16.65 5.13 -7.12
C LEU A 126 -16.67 4.01 -6.07
N THR A 127 -15.62 3.94 -5.24
CA THR A 127 -15.47 2.92 -4.20
C THR A 127 -15.13 3.57 -2.88
N SER A 128 -15.11 2.77 -1.81
CA SER A 128 -14.57 3.21 -0.53
C SER A 128 -13.13 3.71 -0.69
N ASN A 129 -12.76 4.69 0.14
CA ASN A 129 -11.37 5.14 0.28
C ASN A 129 -10.45 3.96 0.62
N LEU A 130 -9.19 4.07 0.18
CA LEU A 130 -8.17 3.11 0.57
C LEU A 130 -8.02 3.09 2.09
N ARG A 131 -7.79 1.89 2.64
CA ARG A 131 -7.48 1.73 4.07
C ARG A 131 -6.08 2.28 4.34
N SER A 132 -5.83 2.74 5.57
CA SER A 132 -4.51 3.25 5.97
C SER A 132 -3.37 2.27 5.67
N ARG A 133 -3.62 0.96 5.80
CA ARG A 133 -2.64 -0.09 5.44
C ARG A 133 -2.29 -0.09 3.94
N ASP A 134 -3.28 0.12 3.09
CA ASP A 134 -3.06 0.12 1.63
C ASP A 134 -2.40 1.44 1.18
N VAL A 135 -2.66 2.55 1.88
CA VAL A 135 -1.92 3.82 1.69
C VAL A 135 -0.47 3.71 2.15
N GLU A 136 -0.21 3.07 3.29
CA GLU A 136 1.17 2.83 3.76
C GLU A 136 1.92 1.92 2.80
N CYS A 137 1.26 0.88 2.29
CA CYS A 137 1.80 0.03 1.23
C CYS A 137 2.21 0.89 0.02
N LEU A 138 1.32 1.75 -0.51
CA LEU A 138 1.69 2.66 -1.59
C LEU A 138 2.92 3.52 -1.27
N ARG A 139 3.01 4.05 -0.05
CA ARG A 139 4.16 4.84 0.40
C ARG A 139 5.45 4.03 0.39
N THR A 140 5.46 2.83 0.97
CA THR A 140 6.62 1.94 0.97
C THR A 140 7.07 1.62 -0.45
N TRP A 141 6.14 1.26 -1.32
CA TRP A 141 6.44 0.98 -2.73
C TRP A 141 7.01 2.20 -3.47
N ILE A 142 6.47 3.40 -3.21
CA ILE A 142 7.01 4.66 -3.77
C ILE A 142 8.45 4.90 -3.30
N LEU A 143 8.75 4.66 -2.03
CA LEU A 143 10.12 4.76 -1.50
C LEU A 143 11.04 3.75 -2.19
N GLU A 144 10.61 2.52 -2.40
CA GLU A 144 11.39 1.47 -3.08
C GLU A 144 11.69 1.83 -4.54
N ILE A 145 10.68 2.19 -5.34
CA ILE A 145 10.87 2.46 -6.78
C ILE A 145 11.66 3.75 -7.04
N THR A 146 11.73 4.65 -6.06
CA THR A 146 12.51 5.89 -6.14
C THR A 146 13.92 5.75 -5.53
N GLY A 147 14.25 4.59 -4.95
CA GLY A 147 15.55 4.36 -4.30
C GLY A 147 15.72 5.06 -2.95
N ASN A 148 14.60 5.44 -2.31
CA ASN A 148 14.53 6.10 -1.00
C ASN A 148 14.05 5.17 0.11
N ALA A 149 13.95 3.86 -0.15
CA ALA A 149 13.63 2.89 0.89
C ALA A 149 14.67 2.99 2.03
N PRO A 150 14.23 3.00 3.31
CA PRO A 150 15.17 2.94 4.41
C PRO A 150 16.01 1.66 4.27
N GLU A 151 17.34 1.80 4.31
CA GLU A 151 18.23 0.63 4.34
C GLU A 151 17.77 -0.28 5.49
N GLU A 152 17.56 -1.57 5.19
CA GLU A 152 17.12 -2.55 6.20
C GLU A 152 18.04 -2.48 7.42
N MET A 153 17.49 -2.08 8.57
CA MET A 153 18.20 -2.07 9.86
C MET A 153 18.25 -3.48 10.46
#